data_AF-A0A7S3FST1-F1
#
_entry.id   AF-A0A7S3FST1-F1
#
_cell.length_a   1.000
_cell.length_b   1.000
_cell.length_c   1.000
_cell.angle_alpha   90.00
_cell.angle_beta   90.00
_cell.angle_gamma   90.00
#
_symmetry.space_group_name_H-M   'P 1'
#
loop_
_entity.id
_entity.type
_entity.pdbx_description
1 polymer ?
#
loop_
_entity_poly.entity_id
_entity_poly.type
_entity_poly.pdbx_seq_one_letter_code
_entity_poly.pdbx_strand_id
1 'polypeptide(L)'
;MNGKQIPGILAHSSEFSVMKVRSKEELEILKRIKEDDRVKEAIPKVKAEDTRKQVQVKPICLLMGYMYDLLEEDHLKNEGIKADLEKILKTIPSYFDILLTQTMMLAQMFKMGRSPKRITARNIMTLIQFSQNLMQGGWINRSAFSQLPHFGEAECKAITQKLNGKTLFQYCMMEKSQ
;
A
#
# COMPACT_ATOMS: atom_id res chain seq x y z
N MET A 1 -12.27 -8.58 3.18
CA MET A 1 -11.35 -7.51 3.62
C MET A 1 -11.34 -6.48 2.51
N ASN A 2 -11.53 -5.21 2.86
CA ASN A 2 -11.38 -4.13 1.89
C ASN A 2 -9.90 -3.70 1.92
N GLY A 3 -9.29 -3.36 0.77
CA GLY A 3 -7.88 -2.94 0.71
C GLY A 3 -7.57 -1.76 1.63
N LYS A 4 -8.59 -0.93 1.91
CA LYS A 4 -8.58 0.18 2.86
C LYS A 4 -8.17 -0.20 4.30
N GLN A 5 -8.32 -1.47 4.69
CA GLN A 5 -8.01 -1.94 6.06
C GLN A 5 -6.54 -2.34 6.22
N ILE A 6 -5.80 -2.57 5.13
CA ILE A 6 -4.43 -3.05 5.16
C ILE A 6 -3.47 -2.05 5.83
N PRO A 7 -3.51 -0.74 5.53
CA PRO A 7 -2.68 0.25 6.23
C PRO A 7 -2.90 0.24 7.74
N GLY A 8 -4.17 0.12 8.17
CA GLY A 8 -4.52 0.02 9.59
C GLY A 8 -3.96 -1.24 10.26
N ILE A 9 -4.01 -2.39 9.59
CA ILE A 9 -3.42 -3.65 10.09
C ILE A 9 -1.90 -3.50 10.23
N LEU A 10 -1.23 -2.94 9.23
CA LEU A 10 0.22 -2.74 9.26
C LEU A 10 0.64 -1.79 10.38
N ALA A 11 -0.12 -0.71 10.60
CA ALA A 11 0.18 0.27 11.63
C ALA A 11 0.04 -0.27 13.07
N HIS A 12 -0.56 -1.45 13.26
CA HIS A 12 -0.55 -2.19 14.52
C HIS A 12 0.73 -3.00 14.76
N SER A 13 1.66 -3.08 13.79
CA SER A 13 2.94 -3.76 14.01
C SER A 13 3.72 -3.06 15.13
N SER A 14 4.52 -3.85 15.86
CA SER A 14 5.40 -3.32 16.92
C SER A 14 6.32 -2.21 16.40
N GLU A 15 6.78 -2.34 15.16
CA GLU A 15 7.77 -1.48 14.53
C GLU A 15 7.19 -0.14 14.08
N PHE A 16 5.89 -0.12 13.74
CA PHE A 16 5.19 1.10 13.31
C PHE A 16 4.44 1.76 14.46
N SER A 17 4.03 1.00 15.48
CA SER A 17 3.35 1.52 16.67
C SER A 17 4.22 2.45 17.53
N VAL A 18 5.54 2.42 17.34
CA VAL A 18 6.50 3.32 18.02
C VAL A 18 6.84 4.57 17.21
N MET A 19 6.41 4.68 15.95
CA MET A 19 6.68 5.86 15.11
C MET A 19 5.85 7.05 15.55
N LYS A 20 6.47 7.93 16.34
CA LYS A 20 5.86 9.18 16.82
C LYS A 20 6.25 10.36 15.94
N VAL A 21 5.43 11.40 16.01
CA VAL A 21 5.73 12.71 15.41
C VAL A 21 6.81 13.39 16.24
N ARG A 22 7.88 13.86 15.59
CA ARG A 22 9.07 14.41 16.26
C ARG A 22 9.13 15.93 16.21
N SER A 23 8.51 16.56 15.21
CA SER A 23 8.52 18.02 15.06
C SER A 23 7.14 18.57 14.69
N LYS A 24 6.95 19.88 14.90
CA LYS A 24 5.74 20.59 14.47
C LYS A 24 5.59 20.56 12.94
N GLU A 25 6.70 20.65 12.22
CA GLU A 25 6.72 20.56 10.76
C GLU A 25 6.24 19.19 10.26
N GLU A 26 6.73 18.09 10.85
CA GLU A 26 6.22 16.74 10.55
C GLU A 26 4.71 16.65 10.78
N LEU A 27 4.21 17.26 11.86
CA LEU A 27 2.79 17.25 12.17
C LEU A 27 1.96 17.96 11.10
N GLU A 28 2.40 19.12 10.63
CA GLU A 28 1.70 19.88 9.59
C GLU A 28 1.67 19.15 8.25
N ILE A 29 2.78 18.51 7.86
CA ILE A 29 2.82 17.64 6.67
C ILE A 29 1.79 16.50 6.79
N LEU A 30 1.79 15.81 7.93
CA LEU A 30 0.88 14.69 8.17
C LEU A 30 -0.59 15.12 8.21
N LYS A 31 -0.89 16.34 8.69
CA LYS A 31 -2.24 16.91 8.65
C LYS A 31 -2.70 17.13 7.21
N ARG A 32 -1.86 17.74 6.37
CA ARG A 32 -2.16 17.94 4.93
C ARG A 32 -2.45 16.63 4.23
N ILE A 33 -1.62 15.62 4.42
CA ILE A 33 -1.84 14.28 3.83
C ILE A 33 -3.15 13.66 4.34
N LYS A 34 -3.47 13.84 5.62
CA LYS A 34 -4.70 13.33 6.23
C LYS A 34 -5.96 14.03 5.71
N GLU A 35 -5.87 15.21 5.11
CA GLU A 35 -7.03 15.90 4.54
C GLU A 35 -7.60 15.18 3.31
N ASP A 36 -6.81 14.35 2.63
CA ASP A 36 -7.28 13.51 1.54
C ASP A 36 -8.24 12.42 2.05
N ASP A 37 -9.43 12.35 1.46
CA ASP A 37 -10.49 11.44 1.91
C ASP A 37 -10.08 9.96 1.78
N ARG A 38 -9.24 9.61 0.81
CA ARG A 38 -8.74 8.24 0.63
C ARG A 38 -7.85 7.83 1.80
N VAL A 39 -7.10 8.78 2.36
CA VAL A 39 -6.26 8.58 3.55
C VAL A 39 -7.14 8.45 4.79
N LYS A 40 -8.13 9.34 4.96
CA LYS A 40 -9.08 9.29 6.10
C LYS A 40 -9.81 7.95 6.19
N GLU A 41 -10.22 7.40 5.06
CA GLU A 41 -10.93 6.12 5.01
C GLU A 41 -10.08 4.93 5.44
N ALA A 42 -8.75 4.99 5.29
CA ALA A 42 -7.85 3.92 5.72
C ALA A 42 -7.49 3.99 7.20
N ILE A 43 -7.76 5.13 7.86
CA ILE A 43 -7.56 5.27 9.30
C ILE A 43 -8.68 4.52 10.03
N PRO A 44 -8.36 3.52 10.87
CA PRO A 44 -9.37 2.80 11.63
C PRO A 44 -10.14 3.74 12.55
N LYS A 45 -11.47 3.75 12.44
CA LYS A 45 -12.34 4.46 13.39
C LYS A 45 -12.42 3.64 14.67
N VAL A 46 -11.63 4.00 15.68
CA VAL A 46 -11.69 3.38 17.01
C VAL A 46 -12.90 3.95 17.75
N LYS A 47 -13.78 3.10 18.27
CA LYS A 47 -14.83 3.53 19.21
C LYS A 47 -14.15 3.97 20.51
N ALA A 48 -14.57 5.10 21.08
CA ALA A 48 -13.90 5.79 22.19
C ALA A 48 -13.61 4.91 23.44
N GLU A 49 -14.30 3.79 23.59
CA GLU A 49 -14.21 2.87 24.73
C GLU A 49 -12.98 1.93 24.70
N ASP A 50 -12.24 1.85 23.59
CA ASP A 50 -11.19 0.83 23.39
C ASP A 50 -9.81 1.46 23.12
N THR A 51 -9.29 2.22 24.08
CA THR A 51 -8.00 2.92 24.02
C THR A 51 -6.81 2.01 23.72
N ARG A 52 -6.90 0.70 24.04
CA ARG A 52 -5.89 -0.31 23.71
C ARG A 52 -5.73 -0.57 22.21
N LYS A 53 -6.67 -0.09 21.40
CA LYS A 53 -6.66 -0.22 19.93
C LYS A 53 -6.29 1.09 19.22
N GLN A 54 -5.81 2.11 19.93
CA GLN A 54 -5.33 3.33 19.28
C GLN A 54 -4.14 3.03 18.37
N VAL A 55 -4.33 3.29 17.08
CA VAL A 55 -3.33 3.09 16.04
C VAL A 55 -2.52 4.35 15.87
N GLN A 56 -1.20 4.22 15.69
CA GLN A 56 -0.39 5.35 15.25
C GLN A 56 -0.80 5.73 13.83
N VAL A 57 -1.22 6.99 13.66
CA VAL A 57 -1.73 7.49 12.38
C VAL A 57 -0.58 7.80 11.40
N LYS A 58 0.60 8.14 11.92
CA LYS A 58 1.78 8.52 11.12
C LYS A 58 2.15 7.45 10.06
N PRO A 59 2.33 6.17 10.40
CA PRO A 59 2.58 5.12 9.41
C PRO A 59 1.50 5.02 8.33
N ILE A 60 0.22 5.21 8.69
CA ILE A 60 -0.90 5.16 7.74
C ILE A 60 -0.80 6.33 6.77
N CYS A 61 -0.60 7.55 7.27
CA CYS A 61 -0.47 8.74 6.43
C CYS A 61 0.74 8.62 5.49
N LEU A 62 1.89 8.15 5.97
CA LEU A 62 3.08 8.01 5.13
C LEU A 62 2.91 6.93 4.06
N LEU A 63 2.37 5.77 4.43
CA LEU A 63 2.11 4.69 3.48
C LEU A 63 1.11 5.12 2.41
N MET A 64 -0.01 5.70 2.82
CA MET A 64 -1.06 6.12 1.90
C MET A 64 -0.64 7.32 1.07
N GLY A 65 0.11 8.25 1.66
CA GLY A 65 0.69 9.41 0.98
C GLY A 65 1.64 8.98 -0.12
N TYR A 66 2.52 8.00 0.15
CA TYR A 66 3.36 7.38 -0.86
C TYR A 66 2.53 6.69 -1.95
N MET A 67 1.54 5.90 -1.55
CA MET A 67 0.72 5.15 -2.51
C MET A 67 -0.14 6.03 -3.43
N TYR A 68 -0.46 7.27 -3.05
CA TYR A 68 -1.30 8.18 -3.83
C TYR A 68 -0.56 9.41 -4.36
N ASP A 69 0.76 9.42 -4.30
CA ASP A 69 1.61 10.55 -4.73
C ASP A 69 1.34 11.88 -4.01
N LEU A 70 0.98 11.81 -2.73
CA LEU A 70 0.71 13.01 -1.92
C LEU A 70 1.97 13.57 -1.25
N LEU A 71 3.12 12.93 -1.46
CA LEU A 71 4.40 13.30 -0.87
C LEU A 71 5.26 14.07 -1.88
N GLU A 72 5.10 15.39 -1.89
CA GLU A 72 5.95 16.31 -2.66
C GLU A 72 7.43 16.28 -2.22
N GLU A 73 8.34 16.72 -3.10
CA GLU A 73 9.79 16.78 -2.82
C GLU A 73 10.11 17.61 -1.57
N ASP A 74 9.36 18.67 -1.31
CA ASP A 74 9.52 19.51 -0.12
C ASP A 74 9.22 18.76 1.18
N HIS A 75 8.27 17.82 1.16
CA HIS A 75 8.00 16.96 2.31
C HIS A 75 9.14 15.99 2.58
N LEU A 76 9.85 15.56 1.53
CA LEU A 76 10.98 14.63 1.61
C LEU A 76 12.29 15.30 2.05
N LYS A 77 12.36 16.64 2.07
CA LYS A 77 13.46 17.40 2.68
C LYS A 77 13.48 17.25 4.21
N ASN A 78 12.34 16.92 4.82
CA ASN A 78 12.31 16.61 6.24
C ASN A 78 12.91 15.21 6.48
N GLU A 79 14.10 15.17 7.07
CA GLU A 79 14.85 13.94 7.36
C GLU A 79 14.04 12.93 8.20
N GLY A 80 13.15 13.40 9.07
CA GLY A 80 12.29 12.54 9.87
C GLY A 80 11.24 11.79 9.03
N ILE A 81 10.54 12.52 8.16
CA ILE A 81 9.57 11.92 7.23
C ILE A 81 10.25 10.95 6.27
N LYS A 82 11.38 11.35 5.68
CA LYS A 82 12.14 10.53 4.74
C LYS A 82 12.64 9.24 5.38
N ALA A 83 13.25 9.32 6.55
CA ALA A 83 13.76 8.14 7.26
C ALA A 83 12.63 7.19 7.68
N ASP A 84 11.48 7.72 8.13
CA ASP A 84 10.33 6.88 8.50
C ASP A 84 9.70 6.22 7.28
N LEU A 85 9.56 6.95 6.17
CA LEU A 85 9.05 6.40 4.92
C LEU A 85 9.98 5.29 4.39
N GLU A 86 11.29 5.52 4.37
CA GLU A 86 12.26 4.52 3.94
C GLU A 86 12.20 3.27 4.82
N LYS A 87 12.09 3.44 6.14
CA LYS A 87 11.90 2.33 7.07
C LYS A 87 10.62 1.56 6.75
N ILE A 88 9.50 2.24 6.55
CA ILE A 88 8.23 1.62 6.18
C ILE A 88 8.39 0.79 4.88
N LEU A 89 8.94 1.39 3.83
CA LEU A 89 9.08 0.75 2.52
C LEU A 89 10.05 -0.44 2.55
N LYS A 90 11.11 -0.39 3.37
CA LYS A 90 12.03 -1.54 3.57
C LYS A 90 11.39 -2.69 4.34
N THR A 91 10.53 -2.39 5.32
CA THR A 91 9.97 -3.42 6.21
C THR A 91 8.68 -4.04 5.65
N ILE A 92 7.87 -3.30 4.89
CA ILE A 92 6.57 -3.80 4.43
C ILE A 92 6.63 -5.10 3.60
N PRO A 93 7.58 -5.31 2.66
CA PRO A 93 7.60 -6.54 1.86
C PRO A 93 7.56 -7.82 2.71
N SER A 94 8.38 -7.90 3.76
CA SER A 94 8.40 -9.06 4.65
C SER A 94 7.10 -9.21 5.44
N TYR A 95 6.46 -8.11 5.83
CA TYR A 95 5.14 -8.15 6.49
C TYR A 95 4.04 -8.66 5.56
N PHE A 96 4.10 -8.34 4.27
CA PHE A 96 3.15 -8.91 3.31
C PHE A 96 3.33 -10.42 3.16
N ASP A 97 4.57 -10.91 3.12
CA ASP A 97 4.84 -12.36 3.06
C ASP A 97 4.27 -13.09 4.29
N ILE A 98 4.48 -12.52 5.47
CA ILE A 98 3.91 -13.05 6.72
C ILE A 98 2.38 -12.99 6.67
N LEU A 99 1.79 -11.84 6.33
CA LEU A 99 0.33 -11.67 6.26
C LEU A 99 -0.33 -12.63 5.27
N LEU A 100 0.29 -12.85 4.11
CA LEU A 100 -0.18 -13.79 3.09
C LEU A 100 -0.15 -15.22 3.63
N THR A 101 0.99 -15.63 4.21
CA THR A 101 1.16 -16.97 4.81
C THR A 101 0.11 -17.22 5.89
N GLN A 102 -0.05 -16.28 6.83
CA GLN A 102 -1.03 -16.41 7.91
C GLN A 102 -2.47 -16.43 7.39
N THR A 103 -2.78 -15.60 6.38
CA THR A 103 -4.13 -15.57 5.78
C THR A 103 -4.45 -16.88 5.05
N MET A 104 -3.48 -17.48 4.37
CA MET A 104 -3.62 -18.78 3.71
C MET A 104 -3.81 -19.91 4.74
N MET A 105 -3.02 -19.92 5.81
CA MET A 105 -3.18 -20.89 6.92
C MET A 105 -4.57 -20.80 7.53
N LEU A 106 -5.04 -19.59 7.86
CA LEU A 106 -6.37 -19.38 8.43
C LEU A 106 -7.50 -19.78 7.46
N ALA A 107 -7.32 -19.59 6.15
CA ALA A 107 -8.26 -20.06 5.14
C ALA A 107 -8.31 -21.60 5.10
N GLN A 108 -7.18 -22.28 5.26
CA GLN A 108 -7.12 -23.74 5.36
C GLN A 108 -7.77 -24.24 6.65
N MET A 109 -7.49 -23.60 7.79
CA MET A 109 -8.11 -23.95 9.08
C MET A 109 -9.64 -23.80 9.03
N PHE A 110 -10.16 -22.79 8.33
CA PHE A 110 -11.61 -22.66 8.11
C PHE A 110 -12.17 -23.83 7.30
N LYS A 111 -11.51 -24.25 6.21
CA LYS A 111 -11.93 -25.42 5.41
C LYS A 111 -11.92 -26.71 6.22
N MET A 112 -11.04 -26.82 7.21
CA MET A 112 -10.96 -27.97 8.13
C MET A 112 -11.94 -27.89 9.31
N GLY A 113 -12.80 -26.86 9.40
CA GLY A 113 -13.72 -26.65 10.52
C GLY A 113 -13.05 -26.24 11.83
N ARG A 114 -11.77 -25.83 11.79
CA ARG A 114 -10.96 -25.46 12.97
C ARG A 114 -10.89 -23.95 13.23
N SER A 115 -11.50 -23.14 12.37
CA SER A 115 -11.61 -21.70 12.55
C SER A 115 -13.06 -21.27 12.40
N PRO A 116 -13.60 -20.44 13.31
CA PRO A 116 -14.96 -19.92 13.21
C PRO A 116 -15.09 -18.84 12.11
N LYS A 117 -13.97 -18.29 11.63
CA LYS A 117 -13.96 -17.16 10.71
C LYS A 117 -13.64 -17.59 9.29
N ARG A 118 -14.60 -17.36 8.38
CA ARG A 118 -14.41 -17.58 6.95
C ARG A 118 -13.41 -16.59 6.37
N ILE A 119 -12.28 -17.10 5.90
CA ILE A 119 -11.35 -16.37 5.04
C ILE A 119 -11.55 -16.84 3.61
N THR A 120 -11.78 -15.89 2.71
CA THR A 120 -12.06 -16.16 1.30
C THR A 120 -10.82 -15.92 0.45
N ALA A 121 -10.78 -16.51 -0.75
CA ALA A 121 -9.75 -16.21 -1.75
C ALA A 121 -9.66 -14.71 -2.05
N ARG A 122 -10.79 -13.98 -1.97
CA ARG A 122 -10.82 -12.52 -2.13
C ARG A 122 -9.94 -11.80 -1.10
N ASN A 123 -9.86 -12.27 0.14
CA ASN A 123 -8.98 -11.67 1.16
C ASN A 123 -7.50 -11.78 0.75
N ILE A 124 -7.10 -12.96 0.25
CA ILE A 124 -5.73 -13.23 -0.19
C ILE A 124 -5.41 -12.38 -1.42
N MET A 125 -6.29 -12.36 -2.42
CA MET A 125 -6.11 -11.53 -3.62
C MET A 125 -5.97 -10.05 -3.28
N THR A 126 -6.74 -9.54 -2.32
CA THR A 126 -6.61 -8.14 -1.88
C THR A 126 -5.24 -7.84 -1.25
N LEU A 127 -4.65 -8.77 -0.49
CA LEU A 127 -3.28 -8.62 0.04
C LEU A 127 -2.24 -8.62 -1.09
N ILE A 128 -2.36 -9.55 -2.03
CA ILE A 128 -1.45 -9.66 -3.18
C ILE A 128 -1.50 -8.38 -4.02
N GLN A 129 -2.70 -7.93 -4.39
CA GLN A 129 -2.89 -6.72 -5.18
C GLN A 129 -2.35 -5.48 -4.47
N PHE A 130 -2.61 -5.35 -3.16
CA PHE A 130 -2.08 -4.22 -2.39
C PHE A 130 -0.55 -4.24 -2.35
N SER A 131 0.06 -5.41 -2.11
CA SER A 131 1.52 -5.58 -2.10
C SER A 131 2.14 -5.20 -3.44
N GLN A 132 1.56 -5.71 -4.55
CA GLN A 132 2.00 -5.38 -5.91
C GLN A 132 1.91 -3.88 -6.19
N ASN A 133 0.77 -3.25 -5.89
CA ASN A 133 0.60 -1.81 -6.07
C ASN A 133 1.64 -1.03 -5.27
N LEU A 134 1.90 -1.42 -4.02
CA LEU A 134 2.90 -0.73 -3.21
C LEU A 134 4.32 -0.86 -3.79
N MET A 135 4.73 -2.08 -4.18
CA MET A 135 6.06 -2.31 -4.74
C MET A 135 6.27 -1.63 -6.10
N GLN A 136 5.21 -1.33 -6.83
CA GLN A 136 5.24 -0.71 -8.16
C GLN A 136 5.10 0.81 -8.13
N GLY A 137 5.33 1.45 -6.98
CA GLY A 137 5.23 2.91 -6.83
C GLY A 137 3.81 3.40 -6.55
N GLY A 138 2.96 2.58 -5.92
CA GLY A 138 1.64 2.97 -5.45
C GLY A 138 0.48 2.74 -6.41
N TRP A 139 -0.68 3.30 -6.07
CA TRP A 139 -1.90 3.33 -6.91
C TRP A 139 -1.79 4.30 -8.10
N ILE A 140 -0.64 4.97 -8.24
CA ILE A 140 -0.30 5.90 -9.32
C ILE A 140 -0.26 5.15 -10.66
N ASN A 141 0.31 3.94 -10.66
CA ASN A 141 0.55 3.15 -11.85
C ASN A 141 -0.61 2.19 -12.14
N ARG A 142 -1.69 2.73 -12.72
CA ARG A 142 -2.87 1.95 -13.12
C ARG A 142 -2.62 1.03 -14.32
N SER A 143 -1.57 1.31 -15.10
CA SER A 143 -1.19 0.50 -16.26
C SER A 143 -0.11 -0.52 -15.90
N ALA A 144 -0.23 -1.73 -16.43
CA ALA A 144 0.80 -2.77 -16.29
C ALA A 144 2.14 -2.35 -16.92
N PHE A 145 2.13 -1.44 -17.89
CA PHE A 145 3.34 -0.93 -18.54
C PHE A 145 4.15 0.03 -17.67
N SER A 146 3.52 0.70 -16.70
CA SER A 146 4.21 1.60 -15.78
C SER A 146 5.12 0.88 -14.78
N GLN A 147 5.15 -0.46 -14.82
CA GLN A 147 6.14 -1.26 -14.12
C GLN A 147 7.52 -1.20 -14.79
N LEU A 148 7.57 -0.78 -16.07
CA LEU A 148 8.81 -0.68 -16.82
C LEU A 148 9.57 0.59 -16.41
N PRO A 149 10.91 0.53 -16.29
CA PRO A 149 11.70 1.72 -15.99
C PRO A 149 11.51 2.77 -17.10
N HIS A 150 11.41 4.04 -16.70
CA HIS A 150 11.22 5.20 -17.58
C HIS A 150 9.87 5.26 -18.31
N PHE A 151 8.88 4.45 -17.93
CA PHE A 151 7.51 4.56 -18.45
C PHE A 151 6.65 5.43 -17.52
N GLY A 152 6.47 6.70 -17.88
CA GLY A 152 5.51 7.59 -17.24
C GLY A 152 4.10 7.41 -17.78
N GLU A 153 3.18 8.29 -17.35
CA GLU A 153 1.78 8.23 -17.76
C GLU A 153 1.59 8.45 -19.27
N ALA A 154 2.39 9.33 -19.87
CA ALA A 154 2.34 9.64 -21.29
C ALA A 154 2.80 8.44 -22.14
N GLU A 155 3.91 7.80 -21.76
CA GLU A 155 4.45 6.62 -22.42
C GLU A 155 3.49 5.43 -22.29
N CYS A 156 2.87 5.26 -21.12
CA CYS A 156 1.86 4.23 -20.88
C CYS A 156 0.62 4.43 -21.75
N LYS A 157 0.15 5.67 -21.93
CA LYS A 157 -0.98 5.97 -22.83
C LYS A 157 -0.61 5.70 -24.28
N ALA A 158 0.57 6.17 -24.72
CA ALA A 158 1.05 5.99 -26.08
C ALA A 158 1.20 4.50 -26.44
N ILE A 159 1.81 3.69 -25.56
CA ILE A 159 2.00 2.26 -25.82
C ILE A 159 0.67 1.49 -25.79
N THR A 160 -0.24 1.86 -24.90
CA THR A 160 -1.56 1.20 -24.80
C THR A 160 -2.40 1.47 -26.05
N GLN A 161 -2.35 2.70 -26.58
CA GLN A 161 -2.97 3.06 -27.86
C GLN A 161 -2.32 2.31 -29.03
N LYS A 162 -0.98 2.32 -29.11
CA LYS A 162 -0.23 1.65 -30.18
C LYS A 162 -0.44 0.13 -30.20
N LEU A 163 -0.60 -0.48 -29.04
CA LEU A 163 -0.81 -1.91 -28.88
C LEU A 163 -2.29 -2.32 -28.89
N ASN A 164 -3.22 -1.37 -29.08
CA ASN A 164 -4.66 -1.58 -29.13
C ASN A 164 -5.18 -2.41 -27.93
N GLY A 165 -4.72 -2.08 -26.72
CA GLY A 165 -5.14 -2.75 -25.49
C GLY A 165 -4.49 -4.11 -25.20
N LYS A 166 -3.48 -4.53 -25.97
CA LYS A 166 -2.70 -5.74 -25.62
C LYS A 166 -2.01 -5.58 -24.27
N THR A 167 -1.94 -6.66 -23.52
CA THR A 167 -1.26 -6.73 -22.23
C THR A 167 0.26 -6.71 -22.39
N LEU A 168 0.98 -6.43 -21.31
CA LEU A 168 2.44 -6.54 -21.28
C LEU A 168 2.92 -7.95 -21.69
N PHE A 169 2.21 -9.00 -21.27
CA PHE A 169 2.51 -10.37 -21.70
C PHE A 169 2.39 -10.53 -23.22
N GLN A 170 1.29 -10.06 -23.79
CA GLN A 170 1.06 -10.13 -25.24
C GLN A 170 2.10 -9.33 -25.99
N TYR A 171 2.54 -8.18 -25.46
CA TYR A 171 3.65 -7.40 -26.02
C TYR A 171 4.96 -8.19 -26.05
N CYS A 172 5.34 -8.83 -24.95
CA CYS A 172 6.56 -9.65 -24.88
C CYS A 172 6.53 -10.86 -25.82
N MET A 173 5.33 -11.34 -26.18
CA MET A 173 5.13 -12.45 -27.10
C MET A 173 5.02 -12.01 -28.58
N MET A 174 5.07 -10.70 -28.87
CA MET A 174 5.08 -10.24 -30.25
C MET A 174 6.41 -10.60 -30.92
N GLU A 175 6.34 -11.17 -32.12
CA GLU A 175 7.52 -11.35 -32.95
C GLU A 175 8.11 -9.97 -33.30
N LYS A 176 9.45 -9.86 -33.29
CA LYS A 176 10.12 -8.62 -33.71
C LYS A 176 9.69 -8.35 -35.15
N SER A 177 9.09 -7.19 -35.38
CA SER A 177 8.96 -6.66 -36.73
C SER A 177 10.37 -6.50 -37.28
N GLN A 178 10.70 -7.19 -38.36
CA GLN A 178 11.93 -6.95 -39.13
C GLN A 178 11.94 -5.52 -39.67
#